data_AF-A0A0G4MNT3-F1
#
_entry.id   AF-A0A0G4MNT3-F1
#
_cell.length_a   1.000
_cell.length_b   1.000
_cell.length_c   1.000
_cell.angle_alpha   90.00
_cell.angle_beta   90.00
_cell.angle_gamma   90.00
#
_symmetry.space_group_name_H-M   'P 1'
#
loop_
_entity.id
_entity.type
_entity.pdbx_description
1 polymer ?
#
loop_
_entity_poly.entity_id
_entity_poly.type
_entity_poly.pdbx_seq_one_letter_code
_entity_poly.pdbx_strand_id
1 'polypeptide(L)'
;MEKFLREWRQDALNKAQYDSAIFVGDKLLALTNDDKDAFWLAQVHFATGNYTRAQTFLSKQDLVTRNTSCRYLAAHCLIKQSRYDEALGLLGDRNPVHLIANASNKRKVQHTGLQSRHAALAKGGRMARDEAAEEESANRKYEAAMCYLRGICYAKQNAFDRAKECYKDAVKIDVQCFEAFQQLMSNSLLSPDEEWQFLETLDFDAVSVPGDVSASQEAADFTKMLIRLIIDTLPPR
;
A
#
# COMPACT_ATOMS: atom_id res chain seq x y z
N MET A 1 -7.30 -14.29 -24.46
CA MET A 1 -8.36 -14.81 -23.57
C MET A 1 -8.21 -14.30 -22.13
N GLU A 2 -7.01 -14.39 -21.55
CA GLU A 2 -6.75 -13.94 -20.16
C GLU A 2 -7.14 -12.48 -19.87
N LYS A 3 -6.75 -11.55 -20.75
CA LYS A 3 -7.08 -10.12 -20.60
C LYS A 3 -8.59 -9.89 -20.46
N PHE A 4 -9.39 -10.54 -21.31
CA PHE A 4 -10.85 -10.47 -21.25
C PHE A 4 -11.40 -11.03 -19.94
N LEU A 5 -10.86 -12.16 -19.44
CA LEU A 5 -11.29 -12.72 -18.16
C LEU A 5 -10.91 -11.82 -16.97
N ARG A 6 -9.74 -11.18 -17.00
CA ARG A 6 -9.31 -10.19 -15.99
C ARG A 6 -10.25 -8.98 -15.98
N GLU A 7 -10.60 -8.46 -17.16
CA GLU A 7 -11.54 -7.35 -17.32
C GLU A 7 -12.95 -7.72 -16.85
N TRP A 8 -13.44 -8.91 -17.21
CA TRP A 8 -14.76 -9.39 -16.77
C TRP A 8 -14.82 -9.58 -15.25
N ARG A 9 -13.80 -10.20 -14.64
CA ARG A 9 -13.69 -10.29 -13.17
C ARG A 9 -13.77 -8.90 -12.52
N GLN A 10 -13.03 -7.93 -13.07
CA GLN A 10 -12.99 -6.57 -12.50
C GLN A 10 -14.32 -5.84 -12.67
N ASP A 11 -14.96 -5.94 -13.83
CA ASP A 11 -16.28 -5.35 -14.07
C ASP A 11 -17.34 -5.94 -13.13
N ALA A 12 -17.35 -7.26 -12.94
CA ALA A 12 -18.23 -7.93 -12.00
C ALA A 12 -17.99 -7.46 -10.56
N LEU A 13 -16.71 -7.34 -10.15
CA LEU A 13 -16.36 -6.81 -8.82
C LEU A 13 -16.86 -5.37 -8.62
N ASN A 14 -16.65 -4.50 -9.61
CA ASN A 14 -17.08 -3.10 -9.56
C ASN A 14 -18.61 -2.96 -9.46
N LYS A 15 -19.36 -3.91 -10.02
CA LYS A 15 -20.83 -4.00 -9.95
C LYS A 15 -21.33 -4.75 -8.71
N ALA A 16 -20.44 -5.14 -7.79
CA ALA A 16 -20.74 -5.98 -6.63
C ALA A 16 -21.40 -7.34 -6.99
N GLN A 17 -21.16 -7.84 -8.20
CA GLN A 17 -21.61 -9.17 -8.65
C GLN A 17 -20.58 -10.23 -8.26
N TYR A 18 -20.48 -10.50 -6.95
CA TYR A 18 -19.37 -11.27 -6.41
C TYR A 18 -19.33 -12.73 -6.86
N ASP A 19 -20.49 -13.39 -7.02
CA ASP A 19 -20.53 -14.79 -7.50
C ASP A 19 -19.94 -14.92 -8.90
N SER A 20 -20.28 -13.97 -9.79
CA SER A 20 -19.70 -13.87 -11.13
C SER A 20 -18.19 -13.61 -11.07
N ALA A 21 -17.75 -12.68 -10.23
CA ALA A 21 -16.34 -12.36 -10.07
C ALA A 21 -15.52 -13.55 -9.52
N ILE A 22 -16.06 -14.29 -8.56
CA ILE A 22 -15.44 -15.52 -8.01
C ILE A 22 -15.37 -16.59 -9.10
N PHE A 23 -16.47 -16.86 -9.80
CA PHE A 23 -16.49 -17.89 -10.84
C PHE A 23 -15.48 -17.63 -11.95
N VAL A 24 -15.45 -16.39 -12.47
CA VAL A 24 -14.50 -15.99 -13.51
C VAL A 24 -13.07 -16.00 -12.98
N GLY A 25 -12.85 -15.50 -11.75
CA GLY A 25 -11.54 -15.50 -11.09
C GLY A 25 -10.97 -16.90 -10.86
N ASP A 26 -11.79 -17.85 -10.40
CA ASP A 26 -11.41 -19.25 -10.22
C ASP A 26 -10.98 -19.90 -11.54
N LYS A 27 -11.75 -19.69 -12.62
CA LYS A 27 -11.39 -20.23 -13.95
C LYS A 27 -10.15 -19.58 -14.52
N LEU A 28 -10.01 -18.27 -14.35
CA LEU A 28 -8.82 -17.53 -14.78
C LEU A 28 -7.57 -18.06 -14.06
N LEU A 29 -7.60 -18.16 -12.74
CA LEU A 29 -6.47 -18.66 -11.96
C LEU A 29 -6.12 -20.10 -12.31
N ALA A 30 -7.12 -20.96 -12.54
CA ALA A 30 -6.86 -22.33 -12.98
C ALA A 30 -6.16 -22.41 -14.35
N LEU A 31 -6.34 -21.41 -15.21
CA LEU A 31 -5.68 -21.32 -16.51
C LEU A 31 -4.27 -20.72 -16.42
N THR A 32 -4.08 -19.68 -15.60
CA THR A 32 -2.84 -18.90 -15.57
C THR A 32 -1.86 -19.37 -14.50
N ASN A 33 -2.37 -19.87 -13.37
CA ASN A 33 -1.62 -20.13 -12.15
C ASN A 33 -0.71 -18.94 -11.76
N ASP A 34 -1.20 -17.71 -12.00
CA ASP A 34 -0.47 -16.45 -11.80
C ASP A 34 -0.78 -15.83 -10.42
N ASP A 35 0.26 -15.35 -9.74
CA ASP A 35 0.17 -14.78 -8.39
C ASP A 35 -0.72 -13.52 -8.33
N LYS A 36 -0.76 -12.71 -9.40
CA LYS A 36 -1.63 -11.52 -9.46
C LYS A 36 -3.09 -11.93 -9.59
N ASP A 37 -3.38 -12.97 -10.38
CA ASP A 37 -4.73 -13.51 -10.50
C ASP A 37 -5.21 -14.16 -9.18
N ALA A 38 -4.30 -14.80 -8.44
CA ALA A 38 -4.57 -15.30 -7.09
C ALA A 38 -4.88 -14.16 -6.11
N PHE A 39 -4.08 -13.08 -6.11
CA PHE A 39 -4.33 -11.89 -5.30
C PHE A 39 -5.73 -11.33 -5.56
N TRP A 40 -6.11 -11.14 -6.84
CA TRP A 40 -7.41 -10.57 -7.18
C TRP A 40 -8.58 -11.47 -6.80
N LEU A 41 -8.45 -12.80 -6.94
CA LEU A 41 -9.47 -13.73 -6.46
C LEU A 41 -9.63 -13.63 -4.93
N ALA A 42 -8.53 -13.55 -4.19
CA ALA A 42 -8.56 -13.32 -2.75
C ALA A 42 -9.21 -11.97 -2.40
N GLN A 43 -8.98 -10.93 -3.20
CA GLN A 43 -9.61 -9.61 -3.04
C GLN A 43 -11.13 -9.69 -3.21
N VAL A 44 -11.64 -10.47 -4.16
CA VAL A 44 -13.09 -10.71 -4.30
C VAL A 44 -13.64 -11.41 -3.06
N HIS A 45 -12.96 -12.44 -2.56
CA HIS A 45 -13.36 -13.10 -1.31
C HIS A 45 -13.34 -12.14 -0.12
N PHE A 46 -12.35 -11.26 -0.02
CA PHE A 46 -12.30 -10.22 1.01
C PHE A 46 -13.49 -9.27 0.91
N ALA A 47 -13.83 -8.80 -0.29
CA ALA A 47 -14.98 -7.90 -0.51
C ALA A 47 -16.32 -8.54 -0.12
N THR A 48 -16.45 -9.86 -0.25
CA THR A 48 -17.64 -10.61 0.20
C THR A 48 -17.71 -10.86 1.72
N GLY A 49 -16.71 -10.43 2.49
CA GLY A 49 -16.62 -10.73 3.93
C GLY A 49 -16.12 -12.16 4.25
N ASN A 50 -15.72 -12.93 3.23
CA ASN A 50 -15.21 -14.29 3.39
C ASN A 50 -13.72 -14.31 3.79
N TYR A 51 -13.38 -13.65 4.89
CA TYR A 51 -11.99 -13.42 5.33
C TYR A 51 -11.20 -14.70 5.58
N THR A 52 -11.83 -15.72 6.17
CA THR A 52 -11.18 -17.03 6.43
C THR A 52 -10.79 -17.71 5.13
N ARG A 53 -11.66 -17.67 4.12
CA ARG A 53 -11.40 -18.27 2.81
C ARG A 53 -10.28 -17.52 2.09
N ALA A 54 -10.33 -16.19 2.06
CA ALA A 54 -9.28 -15.37 1.48
C ALA A 54 -7.91 -15.62 2.15
N GLN A 55 -7.86 -15.63 3.48
CA GLN A 55 -6.62 -15.86 4.24
C GLN A 55 -6.06 -17.27 4.01
N THR A 56 -6.91 -18.29 4.08
CA THR A 56 -6.49 -19.68 3.84
C THR A 56 -6.00 -19.87 2.42
N PHE A 57 -6.65 -19.23 1.46
CA PHE A 57 -6.26 -19.27 0.05
C PHE A 57 -4.89 -18.62 -0.17
N LEU A 58 -4.64 -17.43 0.38
CA LEU A 58 -3.35 -16.74 0.27
C LEU A 58 -2.20 -17.46 1.01
N SER A 59 -2.51 -18.14 2.11
CA SER A 59 -1.51 -18.90 2.89
C SER A 59 -1.13 -20.20 2.20
N LYS A 60 -2.02 -20.74 1.36
CA LYS A 60 -1.69 -21.84 0.45
C LYS A 60 -0.82 -21.28 -0.68
N GLN A 61 0.15 -22.07 -1.15
CA GLN A 61 1.07 -21.71 -2.23
C GLN A 61 2.16 -20.67 -1.90
N ASP A 62 2.42 -20.38 -0.62
CA ASP A 62 3.55 -19.52 -0.20
C ASP A 62 3.50 -18.10 -0.80
N LEU A 63 2.31 -17.63 -1.21
CA LEU A 63 2.11 -16.32 -1.84
C LEU A 63 2.43 -15.17 -0.88
N VAL A 64 2.20 -15.37 0.42
CA VAL A 64 2.43 -14.36 1.45
C VAL A 64 3.92 -14.05 1.66
N THR A 65 4.81 -15.02 1.44
CA THR A 65 6.25 -14.77 1.57
C THR A 65 6.78 -14.06 0.32
N ARG A 66 6.29 -14.43 -0.86
CA ARG A 66 6.75 -13.95 -2.16
C ARG A 66 6.15 -12.62 -2.63
N ASN A 67 4.92 -12.31 -2.24
CA ASN A 67 4.18 -11.17 -2.78
C ASN A 67 3.67 -10.24 -1.67
N THR A 68 4.15 -8.99 -1.68
CA THR A 68 3.82 -7.95 -0.69
C THR A 68 2.32 -7.66 -0.64
N SER A 69 1.63 -7.62 -1.79
CA SER A 69 0.18 -7.40 -1.84
C SER A 69 -0.61 -8.54 -1.20
N CYS A 70 -0.15 -9.79 -1.39
CA CYS A 70 -0.74 -10.97 -0.77
C CYS A 70 -0.52 -10.97 0.75
N ARG A 71 0.68 -10.60 1.21
CA ARG A 71 0.98 -10.44 2.64
C ARG A 71 0.08 -9.41 3.30
N TYR A 72 -0.04 -8.24 2.69
CA TYR A 72 -0.94 -7.19 3.15
C TYR A 72 -2.38 -7.70 3.28
N LEU A 73 -2.92 -8.31 2.22
CA LEU A 73 -4.32 -8.76 2.22
C LEU A 73 -4.57 -9.89 3.22
N ALA A 74 -3.62 -10.82 3.38
CA ALA A 74 -3.71 -11.88 4.37
C ALA A 74 -3.69 -11.33 5.81
N ALA A 75 -2.81 -10.35 6.10
CA ALA A 75 -2.78 -9.66 7.39
C ALA A 75 -4.09 -8.90 7.64
N HIS A 76 -4.62 -8.24 6.61
CA HIS A 76 -5.89 -7.52 6.71
C HIS A 76 -7.05 -8.49 7.01
N CYS A 77 -7.08 -9.67 6.38
CA CYS A 77 -8.05 -10.71 6.71
C CYS A 77 -7.98 -11.15 8.18
N LEU A 78 -6.78 -11.30 8.75
CA LEU A 78 -6.59 -11.66 10.15
C LEU A 78 -7.10 -10.56 11.09
N ILE A 79 -6.84 -9.29 10.77
CA ILE A 79 -7.34 -8.14 11.51
C ILE A 79 -8.89 -8.09 11.49
N LYS A 80 -9.51 -8.36 10.33
CA LYS A 80 -10.98 -8.44 10.22
C LYS A 80 -11.58 -9.59 11.04
N GLN A 81 -10.79 -10.64 11.31
CA GLN A 81 -11.13 -11.74 12.21
C GLN A 81 -10.75 -11.47 13.68
N SER A 82 -10.26 -10.28 14.01
CA SER A 82 -9.74 -9.92 15.35
C SER A 82 -8.56 -10.77 15.83
N ARG A 83 -7.82 -11.40 14.90
CA ARG A 83 -6.63 -12.23 15.17
C ARG A 83 -5.36 -11.39 15.08
N TYR A 84 -5.20 -10.47 16.03
CA TYR A 84 -4.15 -9.44 15.97
C TYR A 84 -2.73 -9.99 16.14
N ASP A 85 -2.53 -10.99 17.00
CA ASP A 85 -1.20 -11.58 17.23
C ASP A 85 -0.67 -12.30 15.99
N GLU A 86 -1.55 -13.03 15.29
CA GLU A 86 -1.20 -13.69 14.03
C GLU A 86 -0.96 -12.68 12.91
N ALA A 87 -1.74 -11.58 12.88
CA ALA A 87 -1.51 -10.50 11.93
C ALA A 87 -0.13 -9.86 12.14
N LEU A 88 0.28 -9.59 13.38
CA LEU A 88 1.62 -9.10 13.70
C LEU A 88 2.71 -10.11 13.32
N GLY A 89 2.52 -11.39 13.60
CA GLY A 89 3.44 -12.45 13.16
C GLY A 89 3.65 -12.46 11.65
N LEU A 90 2.62 -12.14 10.87
CA LEU A 90 2.68 -12.05 9.41
C LEU A 90 3.33 -10.75 8.89
N LEU A 91 3.04 -9.62 9.54
CA LEU A 91 3.55 -8.30 9.18
C LEU A 91 4.99 -8.07 9.64
N GLY A 92 5.44 -8.83 10.65
CA GLY A 92 6.69 -8.63 11.35
C GLY A 92 6.66 -7.43 12.31
N ASP A 93 7.61 -7.39 13.24
CA ASP A 93 7.64 -6.37 14.30
C ASP A 93 8.34 -5.06 13.89
N ARG A 94 8.95 -5.02 12.69
CA ARG A 94 9.79 -3.91 12.24
C ARG A 94 9.19 -3.17 11.05
N ASN A 95 9.18 -1.85 11.15
CA ASN A 95 8.78 -0.98 10.05
C ASN A 95 9.93 -0.88 9.02
N PRO A 96 9.63 -0.82 7.71
CA PRO A 96 10.62 -0.69 6.65
C PRO A 96 11.14 0.75 6.55
N VAL A 97 11.84 1.22 7.59
CA VAL A 97 12.37 2.60 7.71
C VAL A 97 13.31 3.01 6.57
N HIS A 98 13.87 2.05 5.83
CA HIS A 98 14.69 2.29 4.65
C HIS A 98 13.90 2.86 3.46
N LEU A 99 12.57 2.73 3.46
CA LEU A 99 11.68 3.29 2.44
C LEU A 99 11.33 4.76 2.70
N ILE A 100 11.60 5.27 3.91
CA ILE A 100 11.36 6.67 4.25
C ILE A 100 12.40 7.52 3.50
N ALA A 101 11.92 8.40 2.63
CA ALA A 101 12.78 9.27 1.85
C ALA A 101 13.46 10.31 2.76
N ASN A 102 14.77 10.17 2.97
CA ASN A 102 15.58 11.25 3.56
C ASN A 102 16.12 12.16 2.45
N ALA A 103 16.08 13.48 2.67
CA ALA A 103 16.66 14.49 1.77
C ALA A 103 18.13 14.20 1.37
N SER A 104 18.86 13.44 2.19
CA SER A 104 20.23 12.98 1.94
C SER A 104 20.36 11.93 0.82
N ASN A 105 19.32 11.11 0.58
CA ASN A 105 19.36 10.04 -0.42
C ASN A 105 19.09 10.54 -1.85
N LYS A 106 18.43 11.71 -2.02
CA LYS A 106 18.21 12.33 -3.35
C LYS A 106 19.54 12.65 -4.08
N ARG A 107 20.65 12.87 -3.37
CA ARG A 107 21.97 13.22 -3.99
C ARG A 107 22.80 12.03 -4.49
N LYS A 108 22.55 10.80 -4.01
CA LYS A 108 23.39 9.64 -4.38
C LYS A 108 22.90 8.89 -5.62
N VAL A 109 21.61 9.03 -5.96
CA VAL A 109 21.01 8.39 -7.13
C VAL A 109 21.36 9.12 -8.44
N GLN A 110 21.64 10.43 -8.40
CA GLN A 110 22.01 11.17 -9.62
C GLN A 110 23.45 10.89 -10.10
N HIS A 111 24.37 10.45 -9.23
CA HIS A 111 25.80 10.39 -9.58
C HIS A 111 26.32 9.00 -10.01
N THR A 112 25.50 7.96 -9.95
CA THR A 112 25.89 6.59 -10.38
C THR A 112 25.30 6.18 -11.75
N GLY A 113 24.45 7.01 -12.35
CA GLY A 113 23.81 6.73 -13.64
C GLY A 113 24.65 7.00 -14.90
N LEU A 114 25.91 7.42 -14.77
CA LEU A 114 26.74 7.84 -15.90
C LEU A 114 27.59 6.73 -16.55
N GLN A 115 27.56 5.49 -16.06
CA GLN A 115 28.41 4.40 -16.57
C GLN A 115 27.65 3.23 -17.23
N SER A 116 26.50 3.49 -17.86
CA SER A 116 25.89 2.55 -18.82
C SER A 116 25.13 3.27 -19.93
N ARG A 117 25.84 4.04 -20.76
CA ARG A 117 25.28 4.68 -21.97
C ARG A 117 25.46 3.85 -23.25
N HIS A 118 25.73 2.55 -23.15
CA HIS A 118 25.83 1.67 -24.33
C HIS A 118 25.07 0.36 -24.16
N ALA A 119 23.73 0.42 -24.05
CA ALA A 119 22.81 -0.63 -24.51
C ALA A 119 21.34 -0.26 -24.21
N ALA A 120 20.67 0.49 -25.10
CA ALA A 120 19.20 0.53 -25.14
C ALA A 120 18.67 1.22 -26.41
N LEU A 121 18.95 0.65 -27.58
CA LEU A 121 18.14 0.88 -28.79
C LEU A 121 17.13 -0.27 -28.92
N ALA A 122 16.16 -0.32 -28.01
CA ALA A 122 14.99 -1.19 -28.15
C ALA A 122 13.79 -0.60 -27.40
N LYS A 123 12.68 -0.41 -28.12
CA LYS A 123 11.39 0.05 -27.58
C LYS A 123 10.88 -0.85 -26.43
N GLY A 124 11.23 -2.14 -26.45
CA GLY A 124 10.90 -3.10 -25.40
C GLY A 124 11.64 -2.88 -24.07
N GLY A 125 12.84 -2.27 -24.09
CA GLY A 125 13.58 -1.98 -22.86
C GLY A 125 13.03 -0.80 -22.06
N ARG A 126 12.27 0.10 -22.69
CA ARG A 126 11.58 1.19 -21.99
C ARG A 126 10.32 0.68 -21.28
N MET A 127 9.47 -0.09 -21.96
CA MET A 127 8.25 -0.65 -21.37
C MET A 127 8.54 -1.54 -20.14
N ALA A 128 9.52 -2.44 -20.24
CA ALA A 128 9.89 -3.30 -19.10
C ALA A 128 10.45 -2.49 -17.91
N ARG A 129 11.09 -1.34 -18.16
CA ARG A 129 11.61 -0.46 -17.11
C ARG A 129 10.48 0.32 -16.43
N ASP A 130 9.49 0.76 -17.20
CA ASP A 130 8.32 1.48 -16.68
C ASP A 130 7.46 0.52 -15.83
N GLU A 131 7.23 -0.71 -16.30
CA GLU A 131 6.50 -1.76 -15.54
C GLU A 131 7.19 -2.09 -14.19
N ALA A 132 8.52 -2.21 -14.18
CA ALA A 132 9.27 -2.46 -12.95
C ALA A 132 9.19 -1.29 -11.95
N ALA A 133 9.20 -0.05 -12.45
CA ALA A 133 9.06 1.14 -11.60
C ALA A 133 7.64 1.25 -11.01
N GLU A 134 6.62 0.90 -11.78
CA GLU A 134 5.23 0.83 -11.30
C GLU A 134 5.06 -0.25 -10.24
N GLU A 135 5.67 -1.42 -10.43
CA GLU A 135 5.64 -2.50 -9.44
C GLU A 135 6.38 -2.13 -8.14
N GLU A 136 7.54 -1.47 -8.23
CA GLU A 136 8.26 -0.95 -7.06
C GLU A 136 7.43 0.10 -6.31
N SER A 137 6.77 1.01 -7.04
CA SER A 137 5.86 2.01 -6.48
C SER A 137 4.66 1.35 -5.78
N ALA A 138 4.04 0.36 -6.41
CA ALA A 138 2.94 -0.41 -5.82
C ALA A 138 3.39 -1.15 -4.56
N ASN A 139 4.57 -1.79 -4.58
CA ASN A 139 5.13 -2.47 -3.42
C ASN A 139 5.40 -1.51 -2.27
N ARG A 140 5.93 -0.31 -2.55
CA ARG A 140 6.11 0.75 -1.53
C ARG A 140 4.78 1.12 -0.85
N LYS A 141 3.69 1.24 -1.62
CA LYS A 141 2.35 1.53 -1.07
C LYS A 141 1.83 0.41 -0.18
N TYR A 142 2.04 -0.85 -0.56
CA TYR A 142 1.69 -1.98 0.31
C TYR A 142 2.53 -2.03 1.58
N GLU A 143 3.82 -1.68 1.53
CA GLU A 143 4.67 -1.55 2.72
C GLU A 143 4.16 -0.47 3.69
N ALA A 144 3.76 0.70 3.18
CA ALA A 144 3.11 1.74 3.97
C ALA A 144 1.79 1.24 4.59
N ALA A 145 0.95 0.58 3.80
CA ALA A 145 -0.31 0.02 4.27
C ALA A 145 -0.11 -1.08 5.33
N MET A 146 0.96 -1.87 5.23
CA MET A 146 1.34 -2.83 6.27
C MET A 146 1.80 -2.15 7.57
N CYS A 147 2.48 -0.99 7.51
CA CYS A 147 2.74 -0.16 8.70
C CYS A 147 1.44 0.29 9.37
N TYR A 148 0.47 0.73 8.57
CA TYR A 148 -0.85 1.06 9.08
C TYR A 148 -1.51 -0.14 9.77
N LEU A 149 -1.50 -1.33 9.16
CA LEU A 149 -2.06 -2.55 9.77
C LEU A 149 -1.36 -2.95 11.08
N ARG A 150 -0.02 -2.79 11.18
CA ARG A 150 0.71 -2.98 12.44
C ARG A 150 0.23 -2.00 13.50
N GLY A 151 0.05 -0.73 13.14
CA GLY A 151 -0.49 0.30 14.02
C GLY A 151 -1.86 -0.08 14.58
N ILE A 152 -2.75 -0.62 13.73
CA ILE A 152 -4.07 -1.12 14.15
C ILE A 152 -3.92 -2.27 15.16
N CYS A 153 -3.04 -3.23 14.92
CA CYS A 153 -2.81 -4.34 15.84
C CYS A 153 -2.31 -3.84 17.19
N TYR A 154 -1.31 -2.97 17.21
CA TYR A 154 -0.78 -2.41 18.46
C TYR A 154 -1.81 -1.56 19.21
N ALA A 155 -2.61 -0.77 18.51
CA ALA A 155 -3.69 -0.01 19.13
C ALA A 155 -4.72 -0.94 19.79
N LYS A 156 -5.07 -2.06 19.15
CA LYS A 156 -5.97 -3.08 19.71
C LYS A 156 -5.40 -3.84 20.91
N GLN A 157 -4.08 -3.87 21.04
CA GLN A 157 -3.36 -4.42 22.19
C GLN A 157 -3.04 -3.34 23.25
N ASN A 158 -3.56 -2.12 23.12
CA ASN A 158 -3.27 -0.96 24.01
C ASN A 158 -1.79 -0.52 24.02
N ALA A 159 -1.00 -0.90 23.02
CA ALA A 159 0.37 -0.45 22.83
C ALA A 159 0.42 0.85 22.01
N PHE A 160 -0.17 1.93 22.54
CA PHE A 160 -0.40 3.17 21.80
C PHE A 160 0.87 3.87 21.31
N ASP A 161 1.97 3.80 22.06
CA ASP A 161 3.26 4.37 21.63
C ASP A 161 3.79 3.65 20.38
N ARG A 162 3.68 2.32 20.34
CA ARG A 162 4.06 1.53 19.16
C ARG A 162 3.12 1.79 17.99
N ALA A 163 1.83 1.93 18.27
CA ALA A 163 0.84 2.26 17.25
C ALA A 163 1.13 3.62 16.60
N LYS A 164 1.40 4.65 17.41
CA LYS A 164 1.79 6.00 16.97
C LYS A 164 2.97 5.95 16.00
N GLU A 165 4.05 5.26 16.36
CA GLU A 165 5.23 5.17 15.48
C GLU A 165 4.95 4.39 14.19
N CYS A 166 4.14 3.32 14.25
CA CYS A 166 3.72 2.60 13.04
C CYS A 166 2.89 3.47 12.08
N TYR A 167 1.95 4.27 12.61
CA TYR A 167 1.18 5.19 11.77
C TYR A 167 2.05 6.31 11.19
N LYS A 168 2.98 6.87 11.97
CA LYS A 168 3.92 7.89 11.47
C LYS A 168 4.78 7.33 10.33
N ASP A 169 5.31 6.12 10.49
CA ASP A 169 6.11 5.48 9.44
C ASP A 169 5.27 5.17 8.20
N ALA A 170 4.01 4.76 8.34
CA ALA A 170 3.10 4.58 7.20
C ALA A 170 2.98 5.85 6.35
N VAL A 171 2.70 6.99 6.98
CA VAL A 171 2.52 8.27 6.27
C VAL A 171 3.85 8.82 5.72
N LYS A 172 4.98 8.57 6.41
CA LYS A 172 6.32 8.94 5.90
C LYS A 172 6.74 8.14 4.67
N ILE A 173 6.28 6.88 4.54
CA ILE A 173 6.56 6.05 3.36
C ILE A 173 5.62 6.43 2.21
N ASP A 174 4.34 6.65 2.52
CA ASP A 174 3.33 7.08 1.57
C ASP A 174 2.42 8.14 2.20
N VAL A 175 2.58 9.39 1.77
CA VAL A 175 1.75 10.51 2.23
C VAL A 175 0.28 10.34 1.86
N GLN A 176 -0.04 9.45 0.92
CA GLN A 176 -1.41 9.11 0.53
C GLN A 176 -2.05 8.06 1.47
N CYS A 177 -1.32 7.52 2.46
CA CYS A 177 -1.86 6.62 3.48
C CYS A 177 -2.70 7.39 4.52
N PHE A 178 -3.83 7.92 4.04
CA PHE A 178 -4.72 8.82 4.77
C PHE A 178 -5.28 8.16 6.04
N GLU A 179 -5.61 6.86 6.00
CA GLU A 179 -6.13 6.16 7.17
C GLU A 179 -5.15 6.18 8.34
N ALA A 180 -3.84 6.08 8.09
CA ALA A 180 -2.84 6.18 9.16
C ALA A 180 -2.75 7.59 9.72
N PHE A 181 -2.78 8.61 8.86
CA PHE A 181 -2.80 10.00 9.28
C PHE A 181 -4.05 10.29 10.12
N GLN A 182 -5.22 9.83 9.69
CA GLN A 182 -6.46 9.98 10.44
C GLN A 182 -6.39 9.27 11.81
N GLN A 183 -5.76 8.09 11.92
CA GLN A 183 -5.59 7.44 13.23
C GLN A 183 -4.74 8.27 14.19
N LEU A 184 -3.72 9.00 13.70
CA LEU A 184 -2.90 9.90 14.51
C LEU A 184 -3.72 11.07 15.06
N MET A 185 -4.54 11.67 14.19
CA MET A 185 -5.34 12.85 14.51
C MET A 185 -6.58 12.49 15.34
N SER A 186 -7.46 11.61 14.84
CA SER A 186 -8.73 11.30 15.50
C SER A 186 -8.58 10.66 16.88
N ASN A 187 -7.48 9.96 17.15
CA ASN A 187 -7.20 9.36 18.46
C ASN A 187 -6.25 10.20 19.33
N SER A 188 -5.92 11.43 18.93
CA SER A 188 -5.02 12.32 19.66
C SER A 188 -3.68 11.69 20.05
N LEU A 189 -3.07 10.93 19.11
CA LEU A 189 -1.76 10.30 19.32
C LEU A 189 -0.62 11.33 19.22
N LEU A 190 -0.91 12.52 18.73
CA LEU A 190 0.00 13.66 18.65
C LEU A 190 -0.60 14.84 19.42
N SER A 191 0.25 15.59 20.11
CA SER A 191 -0.13 16.91 20.61
C SER A 191 -0.34 17.89 19.44
N PRO A 192 -1.09 18.99 19.61
CA PRO A 192 -1.30 19.97 18.53
C PRO A 192 0.00 20.47 17.89
N ASP A 193 1.05 20.68 18.69
CA ASP A 193 2.37 21.06 18.18
C ASP A 193 3.04 19.94 17.40
N GLU A 194 2.94 18.68 17.88
CA GLU A 194 3.48 17.50 17.19
C GLU A 194 2.78 17.25 15.84
N GLU A 195 1.49 17.59 15.71
CA GLU A 195 0.72 17.43 14.46
C GLU A 195 1.30 18.29 13.32
N TRP A 196 1.56 19.58 13.61
CA TRP A 196 2.18 20.50 12.67
C TRP A 196 3.64 20.13 12.38
N GLN A 197 4.42 19.81 13.41
CA GLN A 197 5.79 19.35 13.23
C GLN A 197 5.85 18.09 12.35
N PHE A 198 4.91 17.16 12.54
CA PHE A 198 4.87 15.95 11.73
C PHE A 198 4.57 16.26 10.25
N LEU A 199 3.62 17.16 9.96
CA LEU A 199 3.30 17.60 8.60
C LEU A 199 4.52 18.14 7.87
N GLU A 200 5.37 18.91 8.55
CA GLU A 200 6.60 19.48 7.98
C GLU A 200 7.65 18.42 7.62
N THR A 201 7.58 17.22 8.20
CA THR A 201 8.53 16.13 7.91
C THR A 201 8.17 15.31 6.66
N LEU A 202 6.99 15.52 6.06
CA LEU A 202 6.48 14.68 4.98
C LEU A 202 7.00 15.11 3.59
N ASP A 203 7.42 14.14 2.77
CA ASP A 203 7.90 14.35 1.39
C ASP A 203 6.73 14.29 0.39
N PHE A 204 6.03 15.40 0.20
CA PHE A 204 4.91 15.50 -0.75
C PHE A 204 5.36 15.39 -2.22
N ASP A 205 6.62 15.70 -2.53
CA ASP A 205 7.19 15.56 -3.87
C ASP A 205 7.27 14.09 -4.33
N ALA A 206 7.06 13.14 -3.41
CA ALA A 206 6.97 11.72 -3.75
C ALA A 206 5.67 11.35 -4.49
N VAL A 207 4.66 12.23 -4.48
CA VAL A 207 3.42 12.03 -5.24
C VAL A 207 3.68 12.25 -6.73
N SER A 208 3.37 11.25 -7.55
CA SER A 208 3.62 11.31 -9.00
C SER A 208 2.44 10.80 -9.82
N VAL A 209 2.13 11.51 -10.90
CA VAL A 209 1.23 11.10 -11.98
C VAL A 209 2.08 10.61 -13.16
N PRO A 210 1.95 9.34 -13.61
CA PRO A 210 2.77 8.80 -14.69
C PRO A 210 2.68 9.66 -15.97
N GLY A 211 3.84 10.11 -16.45
CA GLY A 211 3.96 10.86 -17.70
C GLY A 211 3.57 12.34 -17.64
N ASP A 212 3.19 12.89 -16.48
CA ASP A 212 2.79 14.29 -16.34
C ASP A 212 3.39 14.95 -15.08
N VAL A 213 4.43 15.75 -15.29
CA VAL A 213 5.13 16.49 -14.21
C VAL A 213 4.26 17.61 -13.64
N SER A 214 3.46 18.28 -14.48
CA SER A 214 2.59 19.36 -14.01
C SER A 214 1.49 18.80 -13.13
N ALA A 215 0.85 17.72 -13.56
CA ALA A 215 -0.16 17.03 -12.77
C ALA A 215 0.43 16.40 -11.49
N SER A 216 1.70 15.98 -11.50
CA SER A 216 2.39 15.49 -10.30
C SER A 216 2.55 16.59 -9.25
N GLN A 217 2.99 17.79 -9.66
CA GLN A 217 3.13 18.93 -8.76
C GLN A 217 1.78 19.35 -8.18
N GLU A 218 0.75 19.44 -9.03
CA GLU A 218 -0.61 19.76 -8.62
C GLU A 218 -1.16 18.72 -7.63
N ALA A 219 -0.94 17.43 -7.89
CA ALA A 219 -1.34 16.35 -6.99
C ALA A 219 -0.61 16.39 -5.63
N ALA A 220 0.67 16.75 -5.61
CA ALA A 220 1.45 16.94 -4.39
C ALA A 220 0.88 18.09 -3.54
N ASP A 221 0.62 19.24 -4.17
CA ASP A 221 0.06 20.42 -3.52
C ASP A 221 -1.35 20.15 -2.96
N PHE A 222 -2.21 19.47 -3.74
CA PHE A 222 -3.52 19.05 -3.27
C PHE A 222 -3.45 18.06 -2.11
N THR A 223 -2.54 17.09 -2.17
CA THR A 223 -2.35 16.12 -1.08
C THR A 223 -1.95 16.85 0.20
N LYS A 224 -1.02 17.79 0.13
CA LYS A 224 -0.62 18.63 1.26
C LYS A 224 -1.79 19.47 1.81
N MET A 225 -2.58 20.07 0.93
CA MET A 225 -3.76 20.84 1.32
C MET A 225 -4.79 19.96 2.06
N LEU A 226 -5.08 18.76 1.57
CA LEU A 226 -6.01 17.83 2.21
C LEU A 226 -5.53 17.41 3.59
N ILE A 227 -4.24 17.08 3.75
CA ILE A 227 -3.69 16.70 5.06
C ILE A 227 -3.75 17.88 6.04
N ARG A 228 -3.41 19.10 5.59
CA ARG A 228 -3.53 20.31 6.41
C ARG A 228 -4.96 20.54 6.89
N LEU A 229 -5.94 20.37 6.00
CA LEU A 229 -7.35 20.56 6.33
C LEU A 229 -7.81 19.65 7.47
N ILE A 230 -7.26 18.43 7.58
CA ILE A 230 -7.58 17.52 8.68
C ILE A 230 -7.13 18.12 10.01
N ILE A 231 -5.92 18.68 10.08
CA ILE A 231 -5.41 19.30 11.32
C ILE A 231 -6.28 20.52 11.69
N ASP A 232 -6.58 21.38 10.71
CA ASP A 232 -7.37 22.60 10.91
C ASP A 232 -8.83 22.33 11.30
N THR A 233 -9.38 21.15 10.97
CA THR A 233 -10.79 20.78 11.27
C THR A 233 -10.96 19.98 12.56
N LEU A 234 -9.87 19.71 13.28
CA LEU A 234 -9.95 19.04 14.58
C LEU A 234 -10.68 19.91 15.61
N PRO A 235 -11.51 19.32 16.48
CA PRO A 235 -12.08 20.05 17.60
C PRO A 235 -10.96 20.55 18.53
N PRO A 236 -11.12 21.71 19.19
CA PRO A 236 -10.16 22.18 20.18
C PRO A 236 -10.02 21.14 21.28
N ARG A 237 -8.77 20.71 21.53
CA ARG A 237 -8.42 19.70 22.53
C ARG A 237 -7.91 20.34 23.81
#